data_AF-A0ABD0MW19-F1
#
_entry.id   AF-A0ABD0MW19-F1
#
_cell.length_a   1.000
_cell.length_b   1.000
_cell.length_c   1.000
_cell.angle_alpha   90.00
_cell.angle_beta   90.00
_cell.angle_gamma   90.00
#
_symmetry.space_group_name_H-M   'P 1'
#
loop_
_entity.id
_entity.type
_entity.pdbx_description
1 polymer ?
#
loop_
_entity_poly.entity_id
_entity_poly.type
_entity_poly.pdbx_seq_one_letter_code
_entity_poly.pdbx_strand_id
1 'polypeptide(L)'
;DHRAAVDGQIFPLDMAPNSVDDQYKGCTEKIADLVKTKYLEKERSASAEYNKTWQESELSAKKAEDNLQQIHSVAIHVYTNKASK
;
A
#
# COMPACT_ATOMS: atom_id res chain seq x y z
N ASP A 1 23.91 13.24 -23.74
CA ASP A 1 23.81 12.36 -22.57
C ASP A 1 23.31 13.22 -21.41
N HIS A 2 22.12 12.93 -20.89
CA HIS A 2 21.47 13.75 -19.86
C HIS A 2 21.98 13.46 -18.44
N ARG A 3 23.04 12.65 -18.31
CA ARG A 3 23.62 12.25 -17.01
C ARG A 3 24.76 13.15 -16.54
N ALA A 4 24.75 14.43 -16.91
CA ALA A 4 25.72 15.37 -16.37
C ALA A 4 25.22 15.91 -15.01
N ALA A 5 25.89 15.45 -13.95
CA ALA A 5 25.90 15.96 -12.57
C ALA A 5 24.69 15.66 -11.67
N VAL A 6 24.70 14.50 -11.03
CA VAL A 6 24.15 14.31 -9.67
C VAL A 6 25.21 13.61 -8.83
N ASP A 7 25.71 14.29 -7.80
CA ASP A 7 26.70 13.76 -6.84
C ASP A 7 25.97 12.89 -5.79
N GLY A 8 25.43 11.76 -6.26
CA GLY A 8 24.62 10.85 -5.46
C GLY A 8 24.77 9.41 -5.93
N GLN A 9 24.45 8.46 -5.04
CA GLN A 9 24.45 7.04 -5.36
C GLN A 9 23.54 6.79 -6.57
N ILE A 10 24.13 6.28 -7.66
CA ILE A 10 23.38 5.90 -8.87
C ILE A 10 22.76 4.53 -8.63
N PHE A 11 21.42 4.49 -8.61
CA PHE A 11 20.67 3.23 -8.63
C PHE A 11 20.29 2.93 -10.09
N PRO A 12 20.85 1.87 -10.70
CA PRO A 12 20.46 1.50 -12.07
C PRO A 12 19.01 1.03 -12.09
N LEU A 13 18.28 1.38 -13.15
CA LEU A 13 16.95 0.83 -13.39
C LEU A 13 17.07 -0.62 -13.82
N ASP A 14 16.22 -1.48 -13.29
CA ASP A 14 16.13 -2.90 -13.62
C ASP A 14 14.66 -3.36 -13.71
N MET A 15 14.44 -4.68 -13.78
CA MET A 15 13.10 -5.28 -13.83
C MET A 15 12.48 -5.50 -12.45
N ALA A 16 13.12 -5.01 -11.37
CA ALA A 16 12.72 -5.19 -9.98
C ALA A 16 12.38 -6.66 -9.60
N PRO A 17 13.26 -7.64 -9.87
CA PRO A 17 12.94 -9.07 -9.71
C PRO A 17 12.66 -9.49 -8.26
N ASN A 18 13.04 -8.67 -7.28
CA ASN A 18 12.80 -8.90 -5.85
C ASN A 18 11.57 -8.14 -5.31
N SER A 19 10.81 -7.47 -6.18
CA SER A 19 9.60 -6.75 -5.78
C SER A 19 8.39 -7.68 -5.68
N VAL A 20 7.40 -7.28 -4.89
CA VAL A 20 6.08 -7.91 -4.89
C VAL A 20 5.20 -7.17 -5.90
N ASP A 21 4.92 -7.79 -7.05
CA ASP A 21 4.24 -7.18 -8.21
C ASP A 21 2.91 -7.88 -8.57
N ASP A 22 2.28 -8.51 -7.58
CA ASP A 22 1.02 -9.24 -7.74
C ASP A 22 -0.11 -8.37 -8.29
N GLN A 23 -0.60 -8.75 -9.48
CA GLN A 23 -1.81 -8.15 -10.09
C GLN A 23 -3.10 -8.83 -9.61
N TYR A 24 -3.00 -9.91 -8.84
CA TYR A 24 -4.12 -10.72 -8.33
C TYR A 24 -5.08 -11.28 -9.42
N LYS A 25 -4.60 -11.45 -10.66
CA LYS A 25 -5.41 -11.96 -11.76
C LYS A 25 -5.89 -13.40 -11.49
N GLY A 26 -7.22 -13.59 -11.46
CA GLY A 26 -7.83 -14.90 -11.20
C GLY A 26 -7.93 -15.29 -9.72
N CYS A 27 -7.54 -14.43 -8.79
CA CYS A 27 -7.63 -14.70 -7.35
C CYS A 27 -8.14 -13.50 -6.52
N THR A 28 -8.67 -12.47 -7.17
CA THR A 28 -9.13 -11.21 -6.54
C THR A 28 -10.08 -11.44 -5.36
N GLU A 29 -11.13 -12.25 -5.55
CA GLU A 29 -12.13 -12.53 -4.51
C GLU A 29 -11.50 -13.23 -3.30
N LYS A 30 -10.73 -14.29 -3.54
CA LYS A 30 -10.04 -15.05 -2.49
C LYS A 30 -9.06 -14.17 -1.71
N ILE A 31 -8.33 -13.28 -2.38
CA ILE A 31 -7.40 -12.36 -1.72
C ILE A 31 -8.16 -11.30 -0.95
N ALA A 32 -9.25 -10.74 -1.48
CA ALA A 32 -10.07 -9.77 -0.75
C ALA A 32 -10.60 -10.35 0.57
N ASP A 33 -11.02 -11.62 0.57
CA ASP A 33 -11.45 -12.31 1.78
C ASP A 33 -10.29 -12.52 2.77
N LEU A 34 -9.11 -12.94 2.29
CA LEU A 34 -7.93 -13.13 3.14
C LEU A 34 -7.39 -11.82 3.71
N VAL A 35 -7.43 -10.72 2.96
CA VAL A 35 -7.06 -9.39 3.45
C VAL A 35 -7.93 -9.01 4.64
N LYS A 36 -9.26 -9.18 4.51
CA LYS A 36 -10.22 -8.84 5.57
C LYS A 36 -10.13 -9.75 6.79
N THR A 37 -9.90 -11.04 6.58
CA THR A 37 -10.01 -12.07 7.64
C THR A 37 -8.69 -12.42 8.30
N LYS A 38 -7.54 -12.08 7.68
CA LYS A 38 -6.24 -12.57 8.14
C LYS A 38 -5.12 -11.55 8.02
N TYR A 39 -4.85 -11.05 6.81
CA TYR A 39 -3.60 -10.34 6.56
C TYR A 39 -3.60 -8.94 7.15
N LEU A 40 -4.70 -8.19 7.02
CA LEU A 40 -4.76 -6.84 7.57
C LEU A 40 -4.59 -6.83 9.10
N GLU A 41 -5.26 -7.74 9.81
CA GLU A 41 -5.13 -7.87 11.26
C GLU A 41 -3.69 -8.24 11.65
N LYS A 42 -3.09 -9.20 10.93
CA LYS A 42 -1.70 -9.62 11.16
C LYS A 42 -0.72 -8.48 10.96
N GLU A 43 -0.85 -7.72 9.87
CA GLU A 43 0.03 -6.58 9.55
C GLU A 43 -0.11 -5.44 10.55
N ARG A 44 -1.35 -5.10 10.92
CA ARG A 44 -1.63 -4.12 11.99
C ARG A 44 -1.07 -4.56 13.34
N SER A 45 -1.15 -5.85 13.65
CA SER A 45 -0.58 -6.37 14.91
C SER A 45 0.95 -6.41 14.90
N ALA A 46 1.57 -6.53 13.73
CA ALA A 46 3.02 -6.61 13.56
C ALA A 46 3.71 -5.23 13.58
N SER A 47 2.99 -4.14 13.30
CA SER A 47 3.56 -2.78 13.27
C SER A 47 2.61 -1.77 13.92
N ALA A 48 3.04 -1.21 15.06
CA ALA A 48 2.29 -0.19 15.78
C ALA A 48 2.11 1.10 14.96
N GLU A 49 3.13 1.46 14.17
CA GLU A 49 3.07 2.61 13.27
C GLU A 49 2.03 2.38 12.17
N TYR A 50 2.11 1.23 11.49
CA TYR A 50 1.14 0.89 10.45
C TYR A 50 -0.30 0.85 11.00
N ASN A 51 -0.50 0.26 12.18
CA ASN A 51 -1.82 0.23 12.81
C ASN A 51 -2.35 1.62 13.13
N LYS A 52 -1.51 2.51 13.66
CA LYS A 52 -1.89 3.90 13.94
C LYS A 52 -2.29 4.62 12.65
N THR A 53 -1.47 4.52 11.61
CA THR A 53 -1.76 5.12 10.30
C THR A 53 -3.05 4.57 9.70
N TRP A 54 -3.30 3.27 9.84
CA TRP A 54 -4.54 2.64 9.39
C TRP A 54 -5.76 3.20 10.14
N GLN A 55 -5.72 3.27 11.48
CA GLN A 55 -6.80 3.83 12.30
C GLN A 55 -7.10 5.30 11.97
N GLU A 56 -6.06 6.13 11.79
CA GLU A 56 -6.24 7.52 11.36
C GLU A 56 -6.87 7.62 9.97
N SER A 57 -6.51 6.69 9.08
CA SER A 57 -7.07 6.61 7.73
C SER A 57 -8.50 6.09 7.71
N GLU A 58 -8.91 5.22 8.64
CA GLU A 58 -10.31 4.81 8.80
C GLU A 58 -11.22 6.03 9.12
N LEU A 59 -10.68 7.03 9.82
CA LEU A 59 -11.41 8.26 10.15
C LEU A 59 -11.36 9.33 9.05
N SER A 60 -10.28 9.39 8.29
CA SER A 60 -9.97 10.49 7.36
C SER A 60 -10.19 10.15 5.90
N ALA A 61 -10.24 8.87 5.55
CA ALA A 61 -10.44 8.44 4.18
C ALA A 61 -11.76 8.98 3.61
N LYS A 62 -11.71 9.40 2.35
CA LYS A 62 -12.91 9.74 1.61
C LYS A 62 -13.87 8.56 1.60
N LYS A 63 -15.17 8.86 1.52
CA LYS A 63 -16.16 7.81 1.29
C LYS A 63 -15.82 7.08 0.00
N ALA A 64 -16.06 5.78 -0.01
CA ALA A 64 -15.92 5.00 -1.23
C ALA A 64 -16.88 5.51 -2.32
N GLU A 65 -16.35 5.60 -3.54
CA GLU A 65 -17.06 5.98 -4.75
C GLU A 65 -16.85 4.89 -5.82
N ASP A 66 -17.69 4.89 -6.85
CA ASP A 66 -17.69 3.89 -7.93
C ASP A 66 -17.75 2.43 -7.41
N ASN A 67 -16.86 1.58 -7.91
CA ASN A 67 -16.76 0.16 -7.55
C ASN A 67 -15.81 -0.09 -6.37
N LEU A 68 -15.45 0.94 -5.61
CA LEU A 68 -14.60 0.80 -4.44
C LEU A 68 -15.42 0.47 -3.19
N GLN A 69 -14.80 -0.30 -2.30
CA GLN A 69 -15.27 -0.49 -0.93
C GLN A 69 -14.52 0.47 -0.02
N GLN A 70 -15.07 0.78 1.16
CA GLN A 70 -14.43 1.70 2.10
C GLN A 70 -13.00 1.29 2.45
N ILE A 71 -12.74 -0.03 2.54
CA ILE A 71 -11.39 -0.57 2.79
C ILE A 71 -10.38 -0.18 1.70
N HIS A 72 -10.80 -0.03 0.44
CA HIS A 72 -9.93 0.43 -0.64
C HIS A 72 -9.58 1.90 -0.47
N SER A 73 -10.57 2.75 -0.14
CA SER A 73 -10.34 4.17 0.14
C SER A 73 -9.41 4.38 1.34
N VAL A 74 -9.56 3.57 2.39
CA VAL A 74 -8.67 3.58 3.55
C VAL A 74 -7.24 3.20 3.14
N ALA A 75 -7.06 2.11 2.39
CA ALA A 75 -5.73 1.68 1.94
C ALA A 75 -5.03 2.74 1.07
N ILE A 76 -5.76 3.38 0.15
CA ILE A 76 -5.23 4.51 -0.65
C ILE A 76 -4.84 5.67 0.25
N HIS A 77 -5.67 6.00 1.25
CA HIS A 77 -5.35 7.07 2.20
C HIS A 77 -4.09 6.74 3.00
N VAL A 78 -3.94 5.52 3.52
CA VAL A 78 -2.74 5.04 4.23
C VAL A 78 -1.48 5.25 3.40
N TYR A 79 -1.51 4.88 2.12
CA TYR A 79 -0.37 5.04 1.21
C TYR A 79 0.00 6.51 0.98
N THR A 80 -0.99 7.39 0.90
CA THR A 80 -0.77 8.84 0.67
C THR A 80 -0.56 9.65 1.93
N ASN A 81 -0.80 9.07 3.12
CA ASN A 81 -0.66 9.77 4.38
C ASN A 81 0.82 10.09 4.63
N LYS A 82 1.12 11.39 4.76
CA LYS A 82 2.49 11.90 4.98
C LYS A 82 3.10 11.47 6.32
N ALA A 83 2.28 10.94 7.23
CA ALA A 83 2.72 10.40 8.51
C ALA A 83 3.27 8.96 8.41
N SER A 84 3.09 8.27 7.27
CA SER A 84 3.73 6.98 6.97
C SER A 84 5.18 7.25 6.57
N LYS A 85 6.13 7.23 7.50
CA LYS A 85 7.55 7.49 7.21
C LYS A 85 8.49 6.61 8.01
#